data_AF-A0A7S4STV7-F1
#
_entry.id   AF-A0A7S4STV7-F1
#
_cell.length_a   1.000
_cell.length_b   1.000
_cell.length_c   1.000
_cell.angle_alpha   90.00
_cell.angle_beta   90.00
_cell.angle_gamma   90.00
#
_symmetry.space_group_name_H-M   'P 1'
#
loop_
_entity.id
_entity.type
_entity.pdbx_description
1 polymer ?
#
loop_
_entity_poly.entity_id
_entity_poly.type
_entity_poly.pdbx_seq_one_letter_code
_entity_poly.pdbx_strand_id
1 'polypeptide(L)'
;RVDIGVDCQPDTESIVSGQLLVSFLLSFVLFFLPRPLRGNAQRRCGALMGAGVDAARCQALCSDPALLVVPEEGLPWVSRAIALGYTDAAAFAVGKAEDVLQFDAAHSRVTIHGLPIDMPATPFIYYFWYASCRLQQAEGWFTNPSIRKPDTENARQLIATMRKMGGHQKAINDLSTKGLRAKILDQNRRSEE
;
A
#
# COMPACT_ATOMS: atom_id res chain seq x y z
N ARG A 1 39.16 70.43 37.38
CA ARG A 1 38.07 69.98 36.48
C ARG A 1 38.67 68.86 35.66
N VAL A 2 38.20 67.62 35.83
CA VAL A 2 38.69 66.47 35.06
C VAL A 2 37.65 66.22 33.97
N ASP A 3 38.02 66.47 32.72
CA ASP A 3 37.19 66.09 31.57
C ASP A 3 37.53 64.64 31.21
N ILE A 4 36.56 63.75 31.41
CA ILE A 4 36.63 62.37 30.94
C ILE A 4 36.07 62.39 29.51
N GLY A 5 36.97 62.45 28.53
CA GLY A 5 36.61 62.22 27.14
C GLY A 5 36.37 60.73 26.93
N VAL A 6 35.11 60.32 26.81
CA VAL A 6 34.76 58.96 26.38
C VAL A 6 34.84 58.93 24.86
N ASP A 7 35.71 58.08 24.33
CA ASP A 7 35.83 57.86 22.89
C ASP A 7 34.60 57.07 22.42
N CYS A 8 33.70 57.74 21.71
CA CYS A 8 32.44 57.20 21.23
C CYS A 8 32.54 56.68 19.79
N GLN A 9 33.73 56.28 19.31
CA GLN A 9 33.83 55.67 18.00
C GLN A 9 33.22 54.25 18.02
N PRO A 10 32.19 53.97 17.20
CA PRO A 10 31.64 52.63 17.12
C PRO A 10 32.68 51.69 16.50
N ASP A 11 32.92 50.56 17.17
CA ASP A 11 33.78 49.47 16.70
C ASP A 11 33.10 48.76 15.50
N THR A 12 33.11 49.45 14.37
CA THR A 12 32.45 49.03 13.13
C THR A 12 33.06 47.76 12.55
N GLU A 13 34.35 47.51 12.76
CA GLU A 13 35.02 46.29 12.30
C GLU A 13 34.53 45.05 13.05
N SER A 14 34.37 45.14 14.38
CA SER A 14 33.81 44.07 15.21
C SER A 14 32.33 43.79 14.86
N ILE A 15 31.55 44.84 14.58
CA ILE A 15 30.15 44.70 14.18
C ILE A 15 30.02 44.01 12.81
N VAL A 16 30.80 44.43 11.82
CA VAL A 16 30.74 43.85 10.45
C VAL A 16 31.23 42.41 10.45
N SER A 17 32.35 42.12 11.13
CA SER A 17 32.88 40.75 11.23
C SER A 17 31.92 39.80 11.97
N GLY A 18 31.28 40.28 13.05
CA GLY A 18 30.23 39.54 13.76
C GLY A 18 29.02 39.22 12.87
N GLN A 19 28.55 40.19 12.08
CA GLN A 19 27.42 39.98 11.15
C GLN A 19 27.74 38.97 10.04
N LEU A 20 28.97 39.00 9.51
CA LEU A 20 29.42 38.03 8.50
C LEU A 20 29.48 36.61 9.08
N LEU A 21 30.01 36.47 10.30
CA LEU A 21 30.11 35.17 10.97
C LEU A 21 28.72 34.59 11.26
N VAL A 22 27.79 35.40 11.77
CA VAL A 22 26.40 34.99 11.98
C VAL A 22 25.72 34.59 10.67
N SER A 23 25.91 35.37 9.60
CA SER A 23 25.33 35.08 8.28
C SER A 23 25.89 33.79 7.68
N PHE A 24 27.19 33.56 7.85
CA PHE A 24 27.85 32.32 7.42
C PHE A 24 27.34 31.11 8.20
N LEU A 25 27.24 31.22 9.54
CA LEU A 25 26.67 30.15 10.38
C LEU A 25 25.21 29.85 10.01
N LEU A 26 24.40 30.87 9.78
CA LEU A 26 23.01 30.70 9.33
C LEU A 26 22.93 29.99 7.97
N SER A 27 23.75 30.41 7.01
CA SER A 27 23.80 29.79 5.68
C SER A 27 24.28 28.35 5.75
N PHE A 28 25.26 28.06 6.61
CA PHE A 28 25.76 26.72 6.89
C PHE A 28 24.65 25.84 7.48
N VAL A 29 23.94 26.31 8.51
CA VAL A 29 22.80 25.57 9.10
C VAL A 29 21.69 25.33 8.07
N LEU A 30 21.36 26.32 7.24
CA LEU A 30 20.37 26.18 6.16
C LEU A 30 20.79 25.18 5.08
N PHE A 31 22.09 24.96 4.88
CA PHE A 31 22.60 23.96 3.95
C PHE A 31 22.37 22.52 4.45
N PHE A 32 22.41 22.30 5.77
CA PHE A 32 22.14 20.98 6.36
C PHE A 32 20.66 20.72 6.64
N LEU A 33 19.82 21.75 6.64
CA LEU A 33 18.38 21.59 6.76
C LEU A 33 17.82 20.92 5.49
N PRO A 34 16.97 19.88 5.64
CA PRO A 34 16.42 19.18 4.50
C PRO A 34 15.50 20.13 3.73
N ARG A 35 15.70 20.21 2.41
CA ARG A 35 14.97 21.17 1.56
C ARG A 35 13.46 20.97 1.69
N PRO A 36 12.68 22.04 1.89
CA PRO A 36 11.23 21.91 2.00
C PRO A 36 10.67 21.31 0.71
N LEU A 37 9.83 20.28 0.84
CA LEU A 37 9.10 19.70 -0.28
C LEU A 37 8.18 20.78 -0.88
N ARG A 38 8.22 20.97 -2.21
CA ARG A 38 7.37 21.94 -2.92
C ARG A 38 6.59 21.23 -4.03
N GLY A 39 5.39 21.73 -4.33
CA GLY A 39 4.57 21.28 -5.47
C GLY A 39 4.12 19.81 -5.35
N ASN A 40 4.33 19.03 -6.40
CA ASN A 40 3.88 17.63 -6.46
C ASN A 40 4.50 16.75 -5.36
N ALA A 41 5.75 17.00 -4.97
CA ALA A 41 6.40 16.23 -3.90
C ALA A 41 5.66 16.38 -2.55
N GLN A 42 5.12 17.56 -2.26
CA GLN A 42 4.34 17.80 -1.04
C GLN A 42 3.00 17.07 -1.06
N ARG A 43 2.31 17.04 -2.20
CA ARG A 43 1.04 16.30 -2.37
C ARG A 43 1.24 14.79 -2.22
N ARG A 44 2.26 14.26 -2.90
CA ARG A 44 2.65 12.84 -2.81
C ARG A 44 3.05 12.46 -1.40
N CYS A 45 3.74 13.36 -0.70
CA CYS A 45 4.08 13.13 0.70
C CYS A 45 2.83 13.09 1.59
N GLY A 46 1.86 13.98 1.36
CA GLY A 46 0.55 13.91 2.04
C GLY A 46 -0.16 12.56 1.83
N ALA A 47 -0.14 12.02 0.61
CA ALA A 47 -0.74 10.72 0.30
C ALA A 47 -0.02 9.56 1.03
N LEU A 48 1.32 9.57 1.05
CA LEU A 48 2.11 8.56 1.76
C LEU A 48 1.91 8.64 3.29
N MET A 49 1.89 9.85 3.85
CA MET A 49 1.62 10.06 5.28
C MET A 49 0.21 9.63 5.67
N GLY A 50 -0.81 9.96 4.86
CA GLY A 50 -2.17 9.50 5.06
C GLY A 50 -2.32 7.97 5.02
N ALA A 51 -1.38 7.30 4.35
CA ALA A 51 -1.32 5.85 4.27
C ALA A 51 -0.35 5.21 5.29
N GLY A 52 0.21 5.99 6.23
CA GLY A 52 0.96 5.50 7.40
C GLY A 52 2.48 5.65 7.35
N VAL A 53 3.05 6.29 6.33
CA VAL A 53 4.50 6.56 6.26
C VAL A 53 4.86 7.75 7.16
N ASP A 54 5.93 7.61 7.96
CA ASP A 54 6.39 8.70 8.82
C ASP A 54 6.90 9.92 8.01
N ALA A 55 6.84 11.10 8.61
CA ALA A 55 7.16 12.35 7.91
C ALA A 55 8.64 12.44 7.46
N ALA A 56 9.58 11.86 8.23
CA ALA A 56 11.00 11.91 7.92
C ALA A 56 11.34 11.02 6.71
N ARG A 57 10.81 9.79 6.70
CA ARG A 57 10.90 8.82 5.61
C ARG A 57 10.18 9.32 4.37
N CYS A 58 9.06 10.00 4.54
CA CYS A 58 8.32 10.60 3.44
C CYS A 58 9.16 11.60 2.63
N GLN A 59 9.97 12.42 3.31
CA GLN A 59 10.85 13.38 2.65
C GLN A 59 11.98 12.70 1.87
N ALA A 60 12.55 11.62 2.41
CA ALA A 60 13.54 10.80 1.72
C ALA A 60 12.94 10.14 0.46
N LEU A 61 11.77 9.51 0.58
CA LEU A 61 11.07 8.86 -0.52
C LEU A 61 10.66 9.84 -1.63
N CYS A 62 10.18 11.03 -1.26
CA CYS A 62 9.79 12.07 -2.24
C CYS A 62 10.99 12.71 -2.96
N SER A 63 12.21 12.49 -2.46
CA SER A 63 13.44 12.91 -3.14
C SER A 63 13.97 11.84 -4.09
N ASP A 64 13.44 10.60 -4.03
CA ASP A 64 13.85 9.51 -4.90
C ASP A 64 13.19 9.65 -6.30
N PRO A 65 13.97 9.71 -7.39
CA PRO A 65 13.42 9.78 -8.74
C PRO A 65 12.57 8.55 -9.11
N ALA A 66 12.81 7.40 -8.50
CA ALA A 66 12.02 6.19 -8.75
C ALA A 66 10.58 6.30 -8.22
N LEU A 67 10.34 7.11 -7.19
CA LEU A 67 8.98 7.41 -6.77
C LEU A 67 8.27 8.32 -7.79
N LEU A 68 8.98 9.26 -8.43
CA LEU A 68 8.36 10.23 -9.35
C LEU A 68 7.67 9.58 -10.55
N VAL A 69 8.16 8.41 -10.98
CA VAL A 69 7.57 7.64 -12.09
C VAL A 69 6.39 6.75 -11.66
N VAL A 70 6.10 6.65 -10.37
CA VAL A 70 4.91 5.95 -9.88
C VAL A 70 3.69 6.85 -10.12
N PRO A 71 2.59 6.33 -10.71
CA PRO A 71 1.36 7.08 -10.88
C PRO A 71 0.68 7.40 -9.54
N GLU A 72 -0.19 8.41 -9.50
CA GLU A 72 -0.82 8.84 -8.24
C GLU A 72 -1.74 7.76 -7.67
N GLU A 73 -2.46 7.02 -8.52
CA GLU A 73 -3.29 5.87 -8.14
C GLU A 73 -2.48 4.71 -7.52
N GLY A 74 -1.18 4.63 -7.81
CA GLY A 74 -0.29 3.61 -7.27
C GLY A 74 0.28 3.94 -5.88
N LEU A 75 0.17 5.19 -5.42
CA LEU A 75 0.74 5.63 -4.14
C LEU A 75 0.19 4.88 -2.91
N PRO A 76 -1.12 4.58 -2.81
CA PRO A 76 -1.63 3.73 -1.72
C PRO A 76 -0.98 2.35 -1.69
N TRP A 77 -0.68 1.77 -2.86
CA TRP A 77 -0.01 0.47 -2.98
C TRP A 77 1.46 0.53 -2.59
N VAL A 78 2.17 1.61 -2.92
CA VAL A 78 3.53 1.88 -2.40
C VAL A 78 3.52 1.90 -0.88
N SER A 79 2.62 2.67 -0.27
CA SER A 79 2.52 2.74 1.19
C SER A 79 2.22 1.38 1.80
N ARG A 80 1.29 0.63 1.19
CA ARG A 80 0.94 -0.72 1.66
C ARG A 80 2.14 -1.67 1.59
N ALA A 81 2.93 -1.64 0.52
CA ALA A 81 4.14 -2.43 0.39
C ALA A 81 5.18 -2.07 1.47
N ILE A 82 5.40 -0.77 1.73
CA ILE A 82 6.31 -0.31 2.79
C ILE A 82 5.83 -0.79 4.17
N ALA A 83 4.53 -0.69 4.45
CA ALA A 83 3.95 -1.17 5.70
C ALA A 83 4.09 -2.69 5.90
N LEU A 84 4.18 -3.45 4.81
CA LEU A 84 4.45 -4.89 4.82
C LEU A 84 5.95 -5.23 4.91
N GLY A 85 6.84 -4.22 4.99
CA GLY A 85 8.27 -4.41 5.15
C GLY A 85 9.05 -4.59 3.85
N TYR A 86 8.46 -4.30 2.69
CA TYR A 86 9.17 -4.33 1.41
C TYR A 86 10.21 -3.21 1.34
N THR A 87 11.27 -3.43 0.56
CA THR A 87 12.25 -2.38 0.23
C THR A 87 11.59 -1.28 -0.59
N ASP A 88 12.14 -0.06 -0.54
CA ASP A 88 11.58 1.07 -1.27
C ASP A 88 11.51 0.79 -2.79
N ALA A 89 12.55 0.17 -3.37
CA ALA A 89 12.56 -0.24 -4.77
C ALA A 89 11.43 -1.23 -5.11
N ALA A 90 11.18 -2.22 -4.25
CA ALA A 90 10.09 -3.17 -4.44
C ALA A 90 8.71 -2.52 -4.24
N ALA A 91 8.58 -1.59 -3.28
CA ALA A 91 7.36 -0.84 -3.07
C ALA A 91 7.02 0.06 -4.27
N PHE A 92 8.02 0.69 -4.89
CA PHE A 92 7.82 1.45 -6.12
C PHE A 92 7.45 0.55 -7.31
N ALA A 93 8.01 -0.66 -7.38
CA ALA A 93 7.61 -1.64 -8.39
C ALA A 93 6.13 -2.03 -8.23
N VAL A 94 5.69 -2.27 -6.99
CA VAL A 94 4.28 -2.49 -6.64
C VAL A 94 3.42 -1.30 -7.07
N GLY A 95 3.80 -0.06 -6.77
CA GLY A 95 3.04 1.11 -7.19
C GLY A 95 2.92 1.31 -8.71
N LYS A 96 3.82 0.71 -9.50
CA LYS A 96 3.79 0.75 -10.97
C LYS A 96 3.10 -0.47 -11.60
N ALA A 97 2.79 -1.49 -10.81
CA ALA A 97 2.13 -2.67 -11.33
C ALA A 97 0.74 -2.32 -11.87
N GLU A 98 0.28 -3.08 -12.84
CA GLU A 98 -1.07 -2.92 -13.38
C GLU A 98 -2.13 -3.24 -12.31
N ASP A 99 -3.30 -2.61 -12.44
CA ASP A 99 -4.47 -2.90 -11.60
C ASP A 99 -5.14 -4.21 -12.03
N VAL A 100 -4.43 -5.30 -11.79
CA VAL A 100 -4.83 -6.66 -12.14
C VAL A 100 -4.84 -7.56 -10.91
N LEU A 101 -5.77 -8.50 -10.92
CA LEU A 101 -5.89 -9.58 -9.95
C LEU A 101 -5.41 -10.88 -10.60
N GLN A 102 -4.27 -11.41 -10.14
CA GLN A 102 -3.68 -12.63 -10.70
C GLN A 102 -3.79 -13.78 -9.70
N PHE A 103 -4.21 -14.95 -10.19
CA PHE A 103 -4.34 -16.16 -9.38
C PHE A 103 -3.29 -17.19 -9.81
N ASP A 104 -2.45 -17.60 -8.87
CA ASP A 104 -1.51 -18.70 -9.02
C ASP A 104 -2.04 -19.93 -8.27
N ALA A 105 -2.63 -20.84 -9.04
CA ALA A 105 -3.23 -22.06 -8.51
C ALA A 105 -2.21 -23.09 -8.01
N ALA A 106 -0.95 -23.03 -8.44
CA ALA A 106 0.07 -23.96 -7.99
C ALA A 106 0.49 -23.67 -6.54
N HIS A 107 0.51 -22.38 -6.17
CA HIS A 107 0.97 -21.92 -4.85
C HIS A 107 -0.15 -21.41 -3.94
N SER A 108 -1.41 -21.47 -4.37
CA SER A 108 -2.55 -20.85 -3.65
C SER A 108 -2.28 -19.38 -3.32
N ARG A 109 -1.78 -18.63 -4.31
CA ARG A 109 -1.34 -17.24 -4.17
C ARG A 109 -2.17 -16.32 -5.05
N VAL A 110 -2.60 -15.20 -4.47
CA VAL A 110 -3.25 -14.12 -5.20
C VAL A 110 -2.33 -12.92 -5.23
N THR A 111 -2.03 -12.40 -6.42
CA THR A 111 -1.26 -11.18 -6.58
C THR A 111 -2.20 -10.02 -6.91
N ILE A 112 -2.16 -8.97 -6.08
CA ILE A 112 -2.94 -7.75 -6.27
C ILE A 112 -1.97 -6.60 -6.46
N HIS A 113 -2.00 -5.94 -7.61
CA HIS A 113 -1.12 -4.79 -7.87
C HIS A 113 0.37 -5.12 -7.64
N GLY A 114 0.79 -6.35 -8.00
CA GLY A 114 2.14 -6.85 -7.77
C GLY A 114 2.46 -7.35 -6.35
N LEU A 115 1.55 -7.20 -5.38
CA LEU A 115 1.72 -7.74 -4.02
C LEU A 115 1.22 -9.18 -3.93
N PRO A 116 2.10 -10.16 -3.64
CA PRO A 116 1.69 -11.53 -3.43
C PRO A 116 1.02 -11.72 -2.07
N ILE A 117 -0.11 -12.42 -2.07
CA ILE A 117 -0.88 -12.80 -0.88
C ILE A 117 -1.04 -14.32 -0.92
N ASP A 118 -0.26 -15.00 -0.09
CA ASP A 118 -0.42 -16.43 0.16
C ASP A 118 -1.67 -16.66 1.01
N MET A 119 -2.46 -17.67 0.65
CA MET A 119 -3.67 -18.00 1.38
C MET A 119 -3.90 -19.52 1.43
N PRO A 120 -4.64 -20.01 2.43
CA PRO A 120 -4.99 -21.43 2.48
C PRO A 120 -5.79 -21.85 1.24
N ALA A 121 -5.63 -23.12 0.85
CA ALA A 121 -6.18 -23.66 -0.40
C ALA A 121 -7.70 -23.46 -0.52
N THR A 122 -8.45 -23.65 0.57
CA THR A 122 -9.91 -23.51 0.54
C THR A 122 -10.34 -22.05 0.24
N PRO A 123 -9.94 -21.03 1.03
CA PRO A 123 -10.14 -19.61 0.67
C PRO A 123 -9.70 -19.26 -0.75
N PHE A 124 -8.53 -19.74 -1.19
CA PHE A 124 -8.02 -19.52 -2.53
C PHE A 124 -9.00 -19.97 -3.61
N ILE A 125 -9.48 -21.22 -3.51
CA ILE A 125 -10.40 -21.82 -4.47
C ILE A 125 -11.71 -21.03 -4.54
N TYR A 126 -12.22 -20.54 -3.40
CA TYR A 126 -13.41 -19.70 -3.39
C TYR A 126 -13.18 -18.39 -4.15
N TYR A 127 -12.09 -17.66 -3.88
CA TYR A 127 -11.80 -16.41 -4.59
C TYR A 127 -11.56 -16.64 -6.08
N PHE A 128 -10.85 -17.71 -6.45
CA PHE A 128 -10.63 -18.11 -7.83
C PHE A 128 -11.95 -18.40 -8.56
N TRP A 129 -12.86 -19.14 -7.93
CA TRP A 129 -14.17 -19.42 -8.47
C TRP A 129 -14.99 -18.13 -8.67
N TYR A 130 -15.01 -17.22 -7.70
CA TYR A 130 -15.67 -15.91 -7.86
C TYR A 130 -15.11 -15.11 -9.04
N ALA A 131 -13.78 -15.04 -9.18
CA ALA A 131 -13.14 -14.36 -10.29
C ALA A 131 -13.54 -15.01 -11.64
N SER A 132 -13.62 -16.34 -11.67
CA SER A 132 -14.07 -17.09 -12.86
C SER A 132 -15.53 -16.80 -13.22
N CYS A 133 -16.43 -16.74 -12.23
CA CYS A 133 -17.82 -16.35 -12.46
C CYS A 133 -17.95 -14.94 -13.03
N ARG A 134 -17.13 -13.99 -12.54
CA ARG A 134 -17.10 -12.61 -13.04
C ARG A 134 -16.61 -12.53 -14.48
N LEU A 135 -15.68 -13.39 -14.90
CA LEU A 135 -15.23 -13.44 -16.30
C LEU A 135 -16.31 -14.01 -17.25
N GLN A 136 -17.22 -14.84 -16.72
CA GLN A 136 -18.31 -15.43 -17.50
C GLN A 136 -19.54 -14.51 -17.58
N GLN A 137 -19.75 -13.64 -16.59
CA GLN A 137 -20.84 -12.66 -16.57
C GLN A 137 -20.33 -11.32 -17.08
N ALA A 138 -20.77 -10.90 -18.27
CA ALA A 138 -20.30 -9.68 -18.92
C ALA A 138 -20.57 -8.39 -18.13
N GLU A 139 -21.57 -8.38 -17.24
CA GLU A 139 -21.88 -7.23 -16.38
C GLU A 139 -22.26 -7.63 -14.95
N GLY A 140 -21.74 -6.85 -13.99
CA GLY A 140 -22.13 -6.90 -12.59
C GLY A 140 -21.21 -7.69 -11.67
N TRP A 141 -21.49 -7.58 -10.36
CA TRP A 141 -20.85 -8.39 -9.34
C TRP A 141 -21.63 -9.68 -9.14
N PHE A 142 -20.94 -10.82 -9.12
CA PHE A 142 -21.57 -12.08 -8.73
C PHE A 142 -22.06 -11.96 -7.28
N THR A 143 -23.37 -11.91 -7.10
CA THR A 143 -23.98 -11.68 -5.79
C THR A 143 -23.99 -12.97 -4.97
N ASN A 144 -23.84 -12.82 -3.65
CA ASN A 144 -23.92 -13.98 -2.76
C ASN A 144 -25.31 -14.62 -2.86
N PRO A 145 -25.40 -15.96 -2.89
CA PRO A 145 -26.68 -16.64 -2.91
C PRO A 145 -27.46 -16.34 -1.63
N SER A 146 -28.79 -16.34 -1.77
CA SER A 146 -29.72 -16.07 -0.67
C SER A 146 -29.46 -17.00 0.52
N ILE A 147 -29.57 -16.44 1.73
CA ILE A 147 -29.52 -17.23 2.97
C ILE A 147 -30.62 -18.30 2.99
N ARG A 148 -31.79 -17.98 2.43
CA ARG A 148 -33.00 -18.80 2.51
C ARG A 148 -33.12 -19.83 1.39
N LYS A 149 -32.43 -19.63 0.27
CA LYS A 149 -32.48 -20.51 -0.90
C LYS A 149 -31.07 -20.92 -1.30
N PRO A 150 -30.64 -22.15 -0.99
CA PRO A 150 -29.36 -22.66 -1.43
C PRO A 150 -29.26 -22.68 -2.95
N ASP A 151 -28.10 -22.27 -3.47
CA ASP A 151 -27.80 -22.35 -4.89
C ASP A 151 -27.09 -23.67 -5.19
N THR A 152 -27.81 -24.59 -5.82
CA THR A 152 -27.31 -25.93 -6.14
C THR A 152 -26.50 -25.97 -7.43
N GLU A 153 -26.74 -25.04 -8.36
CA GLU A 153 -26.02 -24.98 -9.63
C GLU A 153 -24.59 -24.49 -9.39
N ASN A 154 -24.47 -23.34 -8.72
CA ASN A 154 -23.18 -22.76 -8.37
C ASN A 154 -22.42 -23.64 -7.36
N ALA A 155 -23.12 -24.36 -6.48
CA ALA A 155 -22.49 -25.38 -5.63
C ALA A 155 -21.83 -26.48 -6.47
N ARG A 156 -22.47 -26.97 -7.53
CA ARG A 156 -21.91 -28.02 -8.40
C ARG A 156 -20.64 -27.55 -9.09
N GLN A 157 -20.64 -26.32 -9.61
CA GLN A 157 -19.48 -25.72 -10.27
C GLN A 157 -18.31 -25.53 -9.28
N LEU A 158 -18.59 -25.02 -8.08
CA LEU A 158 -17.59 -24.84 -7.05
C LEU A 158 -17.03 -26.17 -6.54
N ILE A 159 -17.86 -27.21 -6.37
CA ILE A 159 -17.42 -28.57 -6.03
C ILE A 159 -16.45 -29.10 -7.09
N ALA A 160 -16.77 -28.92 -8.38
CA ALA A 160 -15.88 -29.34 -9.47
C ALA A 160 -14.52 -28.60 -9.40
N THR A 161 -14.55 -27.30 -9.11
CA THR A 161 -13.34 -26.48 -8.94
C THR A 161 -12.52 -26.96 -7.74
N MET A 162 -13.15 -27.20 -6.60
CA MET A 162 -12.50 -27.75 -5.40
C MET A 162 -11.85 -29.09 -5.68
N ARG A 163 -12.54 -30.02 -6.34
CA ARG A 163 -11.96 -31.34 -6.66
C ARG A 163 -10.76 -31.21 -7.58
N LYS A 164 -10.80 -30.31 -8.56
CA LYS A 164 -9.68 -30.08 -9.49
C LYS A 164 -8.45 -29.50 -8.80
N MET A 165 -8.64 -28.64 -7.81
CA MET A 165 -7.58 -27.87 -7.16
C MET A 165 -7.19 -28.41 -5.77
N GLY A 166 -7.72 -29.56 -5.36
CA GLY A 166 -7.38 -30.18 -4.08
C GLY A 166 -8.04 -29.53 -2.85
N GLY A 167 -9.23 -28.97 -2.99
CA GLY A 167 -10.01 -28.38 -1.90
C GLY A 167 -10.43 -29.38 -0.83
N HIS A 168 -10.67 -28.89 0.39
CA HIS A 168 -10.91 -29.75 1.55
C HIS A 168 -12.20 -30.58 1.45
N GLN A 169 -12.12 -31.88 1.78
CA GLN A 169 -13.22 -32.82 1.59
C GLN A 169 -14.48 -32.47 2.40
N LYS A 170 -14.32 -31.89 3.60
CA LYS A 170 -15.44 -31.43 4.42
C LYS A 170 -16.23 -30.31 3.73
N ALA A 171 -15.54 -29.36 3.11
CA ALA A 171 -16.17 -28.26 2.37
C ALA A 171 -16.93 -28.78 1.15
N ILE A 172 -16.37 -29.76 0.43
CA ILE A 172 -17.03 -30.44 -0.69
C ILE A 172 -18.32 -31.13 -0.24
N ASN A 173 -18.26 -31.89 0.86
CA ASN A 173 -19.42 -32.62 1.39
C ASN A 173 -20.52 -31.65 1.88
N ASP A 174 -20.12 -30.56 2.54
CA ASP A 174 -21.04 -29.51 2.97
C ASP A 174 -21.73 -28.88 1.76
N LEU A 175 -21.00 -28.44 0.73
CA LEU A 175 -21.57 -27.89 -0.49
C LEU A 175 -22.53 -28.87 -1.17
N SER A 176 -22.19 -30.16 -1.22
CA SER A 176 -23.02 -31.19 -1.85
C SER A 176 -24.33 -31.42 -1.11
N THR A 177 -24.32 -31.36 0.21
CA THR A 177 -25.50 -31.67 1.05
C THR A 177 -26.38 -30.45 1.24
N LYS A 178 -25.76 -29.28 1.38
CA LYS A 178 -26.41 -28.05 1.85
C LYS A 178 -26.62 -27.01 0.74
N GLY A 179 -26.03 -27.21 -0.44
CA GLY A 179 -25.92 -26.20 -1.50
C GLY A 179 -25.07 -25.00 -1.08
N LEU A 180 -24.86 -24.06 -2.01
CA LEU A 180 -24.12 -22.85 -1.74
C LEU A 180 -25.01 -21.84 -1.01
N ARG A 181 -24.54 -21.37 0.15
CA ARG A 181 -25.24 -20.38 1.00
C ARG A 181 -24.25 -19.33 1.50
N ALA A 182 -24.72 -18.10 1.73
CA ALA A 182 -23.90 -17.01 2.26
C ALA A 182 -23.11 -17.41 3.53
N LYS A 183 -23.73 -18.14 4.45
CA LYS A 183 -23.05 -18.60 5.68
C LYS A 183 -21.88 -19.55 5.42
N ILE A 184 -22.01 -20.46 4.46
CA ILE A 184 -20.96 -21.43 4.10
C ILE A 184 -19.79 -20.70 3.43
N LEU A 185 -20.10 -19.69 2.60
CA LEU A 185 -19.10 -18.83 1.99
C LEU A 185 -18.28 -18.07 3.04
N ASP A 186 -18.94 -17.43 4.00
CA ASP A 186 -18.25 -16.66 5.04
C ASP A 186 -17.38 -17.54 5.93
N GLN A 187 -17.83 -18.76 6.24
CA GLN A 187 -17.07 -19.72 7.04
C GLN A 187 -15.79 -20.17 6.31
N ASN A 188 -15.90 -20.55 5.03
CA ASN A 188 -14.77 -21.07 4.27
C ASN A 188 -13.82 -19.98 3.72
N ARG A 189 -14.23 -18.71 3.73
CA ARG A 189 -13.36 -17.56 3.41
C ARG A 189 -12.41 -17.20 4.55
N ARG A 190 -12.75 -17.57 5.78
CA ARG A 190 -12.01 -17.22 7.01
C ARG A 190 -11.27 -18.41 7.63
N SER A 191 -11.51 -19.61 7.13
CA SER A 191 -10.92 -20.82 7.69
C SER A 191 -9.42 -20.86 7.40
N GLU A 192 -8.63 -20.66 8.44
CA GLU A 192 -7.27 -21.17 8.60
C GLU A 192 -7.42 -22.61 9.11
N GLU A 193 -7.67 -23.57 8.22
CA GLU A 193 -7.52 -25.01 8.52
C GLU A 193 -6.29 -25.52 7.75
#